data_AF-A0A2M9J2S8-F1
#
_entry.id   AF-A0A2M9J2S8-F1
#
_cell.length_a   1.000
_cell.length_b   1.000
_cell.length_c   1.000
_cell.angle_alpha   90.00
_cell.angle_beta   90.00
_cell.angle_gamma   90.00
#
_symmetry.space_group_name_H-M   'P 1'
#
loop_
_entity.id
_entity.type
_entity.pdbx_description
1 polymer ?
#
loop_
_entity_poly.entity_id
_entity_poly.type
_entity_poly.pdbx_seq_one_letter_code
_entity_poly.pdbx_strand_id
1 'polypeptide(L)'
;MPATPSSSVPRRRRRRSALAAAVATAASLGAAVPAFAAPGPEGAPPKLELKDGTLDWGFRESFRKYIAAAGRITVADGAKQAAANGVFTFTGGTGTYDTATHGTNNAFKGSVRFEAHGGVLDIKLSDLKVATTGTKGTITADITTKDQSGKDLLKNDVALADLDLSKVRPGSGAGGAMVFKDIPAALTKAGAAAFNGQYKEGDPLDPATLTVTPAAAPDKPGPSQKPKPSDSPKPSNPPKPSNPPKPSDKPKPSDKPVPPTAPTPGPAGQSKVSDGRLTWGLKESFRRYVNSGGGTGAAGGAKKNGDLFDFSLGRADLDAQARTLDAAFKGSINFSYPAHQLDMTFSDLKVKADGSRGTLVLDVTTPKGTKDDIAFATLDLSRADYTDKSGVVRLAAVPAAFTAEGAAAFANDTTGSMYRAGDAIDPLDLAFTVRDGVPLPQGSGSGSGAVPVSDTTPSGTVGSSVGGTGALAATGAGVPAGALLGAAGLAAAAGGAMLYAARRRKA
;
A
#
# COMPACT_ATOMS: atom_id res chain seq x y z
N MET A 1 -8.59 52.46 -65.45
CA MET A 1 -7.67 51.80 -66.40
C MET A 1 -7.58 50.32 -66.06
N PRO A 2 -7.48 49.45 -67.07
CA PRO A 2 -8.05 48.09 -67.17
C PRO A 2 -7.08 47.01 -66.60
N ALA A 3 -7.34 45.71 -66.51
CA ALA A 3 -8.06 44.81 -67.42
C ALA A 3 -8.51 43.49 -66.75
N THR A 4 -9.43 42.86 -67.46
CA THR A 4 -10.15 41.59 -67.32
C THR A 4 -9.30 40.29 -67.31
N PRO A 5 -9.91 39.15 -66.94
CA PRO A 5 -9.27 37.84 -66.74
C PRO A 5 -9.28 36.94 -67.99
N SER A 6 -8.50 35.83 -68.01
CA SER A 6 -8.93 34.48 -68.48
C SER A 6 -7.76 33.51 -68.73
N SER A 7 -8.10 32.22 -68.62
CA SER A 7 -7.49 31.01 -69.23
C SER A 7 -6.29 30.41 -68.45
N SER A 8 -6.19 29.11 -68.16
CA SER A 8 -6.80 27.90 -68.71
C SER A 8 -6.55 26.68 -67.78
N VAL A 9 -7.39 25.65 -67.87
CA VAL A 9 -7.31 24.32 -67.21
C VAL A 9 -6.99 23.28 -68.30
N PRO A 10 -6.82 21.96 -68.06
CA PRO A 10 -5.80 21.17 -67.32
C PRO A 10 -5.02 20.18 -68.24
N ARG A 11 -4.00 19.44 -67.74
CA ARG A 11 -3.87 17.98 -67.96
C ARG A 11 -2.67 17.31 -67.27
N ARG A 12 -2.98 16.21 -66.58
CA ARG A 12 -2.27 14.92 -66.50
C ARG A 12 -0.73 14.92 -66.49
N ARG A 13 -0.16 14.19 -65.51
CA ARG A 13 0.34 12.81 -65.75
C ARG A 13 0.71 12.10 -64.44
N ARG A 14 0.10 10.93 -64.25
CA ARG A 14 0.63 9.82 -63.45
C ARG A 14 2.05 9.49 -63.95
N ARG A 15 2.99 9.26 -63.04
CA ARG A 15 4.16 8.42 -63.28
C ARG A 15 4.24 7.37 -62.19
N ARG A 16 3.87 6.15 -62.58
CA ARG A 16 4.43 4.91 -62.04
C ARG A 16 5.88 4.86 -62.52
N SER A 17 6.81 4.57 -61.63
CA SER A 17 8.16 4.16 -61.99
C SER A 17 8.49 2.92 -61.16
N ALA A 18 8.32 1.76 -61.81
CA ALA A 18 8.98 0.53 -61.45
C ALA A 18 10.43 0.59 -61.92
N LEU A 19 11.36 0.03 -61.15
CA LEU A 19 12.72 -0.45 -61.49
C LEU A 19 13.35 -0.86 -60.14
N ALA A 20 14.09 -1.96 -59.98
CA ALA A 20 14.80 -2.76 -60.96
C ALA A 20 14.87 -4.23 -60.53
N ALA A 21 14.76 -5.11 -61.52
CA ALA A 21 15.23 -6.48 -61.45
C ALA A 21 16.75 -6.49 -61.64
N ALA A 22 17.46 -7.22 -60.78
CA ALA A 22 18.84 -7.63 -61.04
C ALA A 22 18.82 -9.12 -61.37
N VAL A 23 19.17 -9.43 -62.62
CA VAL A 23 19.39 -10.79 -63.13
C VAL A 23 20.81 -11.17 -62.77
N ALA A 24 20.99 -12.25 -62.02
CA ALA A 24 22.26 -12.94 -61.88
C ALA A 24 22.08 -14.37 -62.38
N THR A 25 22.58 -14.63 -63.59
CA THR A 25 22.78 -15.96 -64.16
C THR A 25 24.04 -16.56 -63.55
N ALA A 26 23.90 -17.69 -62.85
CA ALA A 26 25.01 -18.60 -62.55
C ALA A 26 24.62 -20.00 -63.01
N ALA A 27 25.45 -20.56 -63.89
CA ALA A 27 25.25 -21.86 -64.52
C ALA A 27 25.60 -23.01 -63.56
N SER A 28 24.93 -24.13 -63.83
CA SER A 28 24.81 -25.43 -63.17
C SER A 28 26.07 -26.17 -62.76
N LEU A 29 25.98 -26.92 -61.65
CA LEU A 29 26.46 -28.30 -61.53
C LEU A 29 25.44 -29.11 -60.72
N GLY A 30 25.01 -30.25 -61.27
CA GLY A 30 23.91 -31.06 -60.76
C GLY A 30 24.31 -31.98 -59.61
N ALA A 31 23.39 -32.13 -58.66
CA ALA A 31 23.23 -33.32 -57.84
C ALA A 31 21.73 -33.52 -57.60
N ALA A 32 21.18 -34.62 -58.12
CA ALA A 32 19.79 -35.00 -57.89
C ALA A 32 19.63 -35.46 -56.43
N VAL A 33 19.09 -34.58 -55.59
CA VAL A 33 18.65 -34.92 -54.23
C VAL A 33 17.14 -35.16 -54.32
N PRO A 34 16.59 -36.27 -53.78
CA PRO A 34 15.15 -36.47 -53.76
C PRO A 34 14.49 -35.29 -53.05
N ALA A 35 13.54 -34.64 -53.71
CA ALA A 35 12.72 -33.59 -53.15
C ALA A 35 11.86 -34.18 -52.02
N PHE A 36 12.37 -34.13 -50.79
CA PHE A 36 11.49 -34.09 -49.65
C PHE A 36 10.71 -32.79 -49.77
N ALA A 37 9.40 -32.90 -49.92
CA ALA A 37 8.50 -31.76 -49.81
C ALA A 37 8.86 -31.02 -48.52
N ALA A 38 9.31 -29.78 -48.66
CA ALA A 38 9.43 -28.89 -47.51
C ALA A 38 8.06 -28.89 -46.81
N PRO A 39 8.00 -29.03 -45.48
CA PRO A 39 6.75 -28.75 -44.78
C PRO A 39 6.30 -27.36 -45.25
N GLY A 40 5.07 -27.29 -45.77
CA GLY A 40 4.46 -26.00 -46.13
C GLY A 40 4.53 -25.06 -44.94
N PRO A 41 4.41 -23.73 -45.15
CA PRO A 41 4.42 -22.79 -44.03
C PRO A 41 3.39 -23.27 -43.00
N GLU A 42 3.86 -23.63 -41.80
CA GLU A 42 2.99 -23.96 -40.68
C GLU A 42 1.97 -22.83 -40.58
N GLY A 43 0.71 -23.16 -40.86
CA GLY A 43 -0.39 -22.21 -40.71
C GLY A 43 -0.33 -21.64 -39.29
N ALA A 44 -0.53 -20.33 -39.15
CA ALA A 44 -0.59 -19.70 -37.84
C ALA A 44 -1.46 -20.55 -36.88
N PRO A 45 -1.04 -20.72 -35.62
CA PRO A 45 -1.74 -21.60 -34.68
C PRO A 45 -3.24 -21.25 -34.64
N PRO A 46 -4.14 -22.24 -34.48
CA PRO A 46 -5.57 -21.96 -34.49
C PRO A 46 -5.89 -21.00 -33.35
N LYS A 47 -6.28 -19.77 -33.71
CA LYS A 47 -6.79 -18.78 -32.77
C LYS A 47 -8.31 -18.91 -32.74
N LEU A 48 -8.84 -19.20 -31.56
CA LEU A 48 -10.27 -19.17 -31.30
C LEU A 48 -10.67 -17.74 -30.97
N GLU A 49 -11.76 -17.26 -31.55
CA GLU A 49 -12.37 -16.01 -31.14
C GLU A 49 -13.00 -16.17 -29.75
N LEU A 50 -12.84 -15.16 -28.89
CA LEU A 50 -13.50 -15.08 -27.58
C LEU A 50 -14.63 -14.06 -27.70
N LYS A 51 -15.87 -14.52 -27.55
CA LYS A 51 -17.09 -13.73 -27.77
C LYS A 51 -17.59 -13.02 -26.51
N ASP A 52 -17.17 -13.47 -25.34
CA ASP A 52 -17.53 -12.89 -24.05
C ASP A 52 -16.51 -13.27 -22.97
N GLY A 53 -16.48 -12.50 -21.89
CA GLY A 53 -15.57 -12.68 -20.78
C GLY A 53 -15.75 -11.66 -19.68
N THR A 54 -15.23 -12.00 -18.50
CA THR A 54 -15.16 -11.10 -17.35
C THR A 54 -13.77 -11.08 -16.76
N LEU A 55 -13.40 -9.93 -16.20
CA LEU A 55 -12.23 -9.76 -15.35
C LEU A 55 -12.71 -9.30 -13.97
N ASP A 56 -12.59 -10.17 -12.98
CA ASP A 56 -12.80 -9.82 -11.58
C ASP A 56 -11.46 -9.44 -10.96
N TRP A 57 -11.30 -8.16 -10.65
CA TRP A 57 -10.04 -7.66 -10.12
C TRP A 57 -10.24 -6.38 -9.30
N GLY A 58 -9.64 -6.34 -8.12
CA GLY A 58 -9.79 -5.22 -7.18
C GLY A 58 -8.71 -4.14 -7.29
N PHE A 59 -7.72 -4.32 -8.17
CA PHE A 59 -6.41 -3.65 -8.10
C PHE A 59 -5.68 -3.93 -6.78
N ARG A 60 -6.08 -3.30 -5.67
CA ARG A 60 -5.48 -3.53 -4.34
C ARG A 60 -6.47 -3.23 -3.21
N GLU A 61 -6.67 -4.18 -2.31
CA GLU A 61 -7.68 -4.10 -1.25
C GLU A 61 -7.44 -2.92 -0.30
N SER A 62 -6.20 -2.76 0.18
CA SER A 62 -5.84 -1.64 1.06
C SER A 62 -6.02 -0.28 0.39
N PHE A 63 -5.81 -0.19 -0.93
CA PHE A 63 -6.08 1.02 -1.69
C PHE A 63 -7.58 1.29 -1.77
N ARG A 64 -8.40 0.28 -2.10
CA ARG A 64 -9.86 0.44 -2.08
C ARG A 64 -10.37 0.84 -0.70
N LYS A 65 -9.86 0.24 0.38
CA LYS A 65 -10.21 0.60 1.77
C LYS A 65 -9.85 2.05 2.08
N TYR A 66 -8.67 2.49 1.66
CA TYR A 66 -8.25 3.88 1.79
C TYR A 66 -9.18 4.84 1.02
N ILE A 67 -9.53 4.56 -0.24
CA ILE A 67 -10.45 5.41 -1.01
C ILE A 67 -11.85 5.41 -0.37
N ALA A 68 -12.34 4.28 0.12
CA ALA A 68 -13.63 4.23 0.81
C ALA A 68 -13.66 5.08 2.10
N ALA A 69 -12.51 5.27 2.75
CA ALA A 69 -12.39 6.12 3.93
C ALA A 69 -12.15 7.61 3.59
N ALA A 70 -11.40 7.89 2.52
CA ALA A 70 -10.90 9.22 2.18
C ALA A 70 -11.57 9.87 0.97
N GLY A 71 -12.54 9.19 0.34
CA GLY A 71 -13.09 9.61 -0.93
C GLY A 71 -14.18 8.70 -1.48
N ARG A 72 -14.16 8.47 -2.80
CA ARG A 72 -15.20 7.74 -3.53
C ARG A 72 -14.60 6.88 -4.63
N ILE A 73 -15.21 5.71 -4.82
CA ILE A 73 -14.99 4.86 -5.99
C ILE A 73 -16.24 4.94 -6.86
N THR A 74 -16.07 5.25 -8.13
CA THR A 74 -17.16 5.30 -9.11
C THR A 74 -16.86 4.32 -10.23
N VAL A 75 -17.75 3.35 -10.45
CA VAL A 75 -17.69 2.44 -11.61
C VAL A 75 -18.61 2.92 -12.72
N ALA A 76 -18.18 2.76 -13.97
CA ALA A 76 -18.93 3.13 -15.16
C ALA A 76 -18.69 2.15 -16.31
N ASP A 77 -19.33 2.40 -17.46
CA ASP A 77 -19.10 1.70 -18.73
C ASP A 77 -19.29 0.18 -18.68
N GLY A 78 -20.14 -0.30 -17.76
CA GLY A 78 -20.43 -1.73 -17.57
C GLY A 78 -19.63 -2.43 -16.47
N ALA A 79 -18.66 -1.74 -15.85
CA ALA A 79 -18.02 -2.23 -14.63
C ALA A 79 -19.01 -2.25 -13.46
N LYS A 80 -18.87 -3.24 -12.58
CA LYS A 80 -19.63 -3.35 -11.33
C LYS A 80 -18.65 -3.50 -10.16
N GLN A 81 -19.04 -3.02 -8.98
CA GLN A 81 -18.29 -3.28 -7.76
C GLN A 81 -19.07 -4.26 -6.87
N ALA A 82 -18.39 -5.27 -6.35
CA ALA A 82 -18.97 -6.19 -5.37
C ALA A 82 -19.27 -5.47 -4.05
N ALA A 83 -20.24 -6.01 -3.28
CA ALA A 83 -20.65 -5.45 -1.99
C ALA A 83 -19.47 -5.34 -1.01
N ALA A 84 -19.64 -4.51 0.03
CA ALA A 84 -18.64 -4.28 1.08
C ALA A 84 -17.24 -3.87 0.54
N ASN A 85 -17.22 -3.01 -0.49
CA ASN A 85 -15.98 -2.52 -1.12
C ASN A 85 -15.14 -3.65 -1.77
N GLY A 86 -15.83 -4.69 -2.27
CA GLY A 86 -15.22 -5.83 -2.92
C GLY A 86 -14.59 -5.49 -4.27
N VAL A 87 -14.13 -6.54 -4.97
CA VAL A 87 -13.47 -6.43 -6.28
C VAL A 87 -14.39 -5.85 -7.35
N PHE A 88 -13.80 -5.34 -8.43
CA PHE A 88 -14.53 -4.88 -9.60
C PHE A 88 -14.71 -6.03 -10.59
N THR A 89 -15.87 -6.09 -11.24
CA THR A 89 -16.14 -6.97 -12.37
C THR A 89 -16.22 -6.13 -13.63
N PHE A 90 -15.23 -6.28 -14.52
CA PHE A 90 -15.24 -5.74 -15.88
C PHE A 90 -15.84 -6.79 -16.82
N THR A 91 -16.70 -6.36 -17.75
CA THR A 91 -17.58 -7.28 -18.52
C THR A 91 -17.41 -7.11 -20.02
N GLY A 92 -18.01 -8.02 -20.79
CA GLY A 92 -17.99 -7.96 -22.25
C GLY A 92 -16.60 -8.13 -22.84
N GLY A 93 -15.78 -8.98 -22.18
CA GLY A 93 -14.44 -9.31 -22.61
C GLY A 93 -14.45 -9.99 -23.97
N THR A 94 -13.87 -9.37 -24.99
CA THR A 94 -13.74 -9.98 -26.33
C THR A 94 -12.27 -10.06 -26.71
N GLY A 95 -11.92 -11.04 -27.53
CA GLY A 95 -10.51 -11.32 -27.76
C GLY A 95 -10.23 -12.56 -28.59
N THR A 96 -9.02 -13.09 -28.40
CA THR A 96 -8.59 -14.34 -29.03
C THR A 96 -7.92 -15.26 -28.01
N TYR A 97 -8.07 -16.56 -28.22
CA TYR A 97 -7.36 -17.61 -27.50
C TYR A 97 -6.48 -18.38 -28.49
N ASP A 98 -5.18 -18.40 -28.25
CA ASP A 98 -4.22 -19.14 -29.04
C ASP A 98 -4.09 -20.57 -28.50
N THR A 99 -4.54 -21.55 -29.30
CA THR A 99 -4.57 -22.95 -28.86
C THR A 99 -3.20 -23.61 -28.74
N ALA A 100 -2.15 -23.04 -29.34
CA ALA A 100 -0.80 -23.60 -29.26
C ALA A 100 -0.05 -23.11 -28.02
N THR A 101 -0.18 -21.83 -27.69
CA THR A 101 0.48 -21.22 -26.52
C THR A 101 -0.39 -21.24 -25.26
N HIS A 102 -1.66 -21.63 -25.41
CA HIS A 102 -2.71 -21.49 -24.41
C HIS A 102 -2.85 -20.04 -23.88
N GLY A 103 -2.47 -19.08 -24.72
CA GLY A 103 -2.50 -17.65 -24.42
C GLY A 103 -3.85 -17.02 -24.76
N THR A 104 -4.17 -15.94 -24.05
CA THR A 104 -5.35 -15.12 -24.33
C THR A 104 -4.94 -13.68 -24.63
N ASN A 105 -5.73 -12.97 -25.43
CA ASN A 105 -5.64 -11.52 -25.54
C ASN A 105 -7.06 -10.96 -25.57
N ASN A 106 -7.47 -10.29 -24.50
CA ASN A 106 -8.84 -9.82 -24.28
C ASN A 106 -8.86 -8.34 -23.94
N ALA A 107 -9.87 -7.62 -24.42
CA ALA A 107 -10.21 -6.28 -23.99
C ALA A 107 -11.58 -6.28 -23.30
N PHE A 108 -11.70 -5.58 -22.19
CA PHE A 108 -12.92 -5.53 -21.37
C PHE A 108 -13.56 -4.15 -21.41
N LYS A 109 -14.89 -4.12 -21.32
CA LYS A 109 -15.64 -2.90 -21.04
C LYS A 109 -15.61 -2.60 -19.55
N GLY A 110 -15.76 -1.32 -19.24
CA GLY A 110 -15.85 -0.84 -17.88
C GLY A 110 -14.74 0.13 -17.54
N SER A 111 -15.04 1.02 -16.60
CA SER A 111 -14.05 1.89 -16.00
C SER A 111 -14.28 2.03 -14.51
N VAL A 112 -13.21 2.31 -13.77
CA VAL A 112 -13.25 2.65 -12.36
C VAL A 112 -12.50 3.93 -12.13
N ARG A 113 -13.11 4.87 -11.42
CA ARG A 113 -12.51 6.14 -11.03
C ARG A 113 -12.40 6.20 -9.51
N PHE A 114 -11.19 6.50 -9.05
CA PHE A 114 -10.84 6.69 -7.66
C PHE A 114 -10.63 8.17 -7.43
N GLU A 115 -11.43 8.74 -6.54
CA GLU A 115 -11.34 10.15 -6.16
C GLU A 115 -11.14 10.22 -4.65
N ALA A 116 -10.16 11.00 -4.17
CA ALA A 116 -9.95 11.27 -2.75
C ALA A 116 -9.31 12.64 -2.53
N HIS A 117 -9.34 13.13 -1.29
CA HIS A 117 -8.71 14.40 -0.89
C HIS A 117 -9.17 15.62 -1.68
N GLY A 118 -10.50 15.74 -1.91
CA GLY A 118 -11.05 16.91 -2.60
C GLY A 118 -10.65 17.04 -4.07
N GLY A 119 -10.28 15.93 -4.73
CA GLY A 119 -9.89 15.90 -6.15
C GLY A 119 -8.38 15.90 -6.39
N VAL A 120 -7.56 15.95 -5.33
CA VAL A 120 -6.10 15.83 -5.43
C VAL A 120 -5.70 14.43 -5.93
N LEU A 121 -6.36 13.40 -5.41
CA LEU A 121 -6.27 12.06 -6.00
C LEU A 121 -7.48 11.90 -6.91
N ASP A 122 -7.22 11.79 -8.21
CA ASP A 122 -8.20 11.48 -9.22
C ASP A 122 -7.53 10.58 -10.27
N ILE A 123 -7.87 9.30 -10.22
CA ILE A 123 -7.30 8.27 -11.09
C ILE A 123 -8.44 7.47 -11.69
N LYS A 124 -8.56 7.48 -13.02
CA LYS A 124 -9.47 6.61 -13.77
C LYS A 124 -8.68 5.51 -14.45
N LEU A 125 -9.09 4.27 -14.24
CA LEU A 125 -8.67 3.11 -15.00
C LEU A 125 -9.76 2.76 -16.02
N SER A 126 -9.39 2.61 -17.28
CA SER A 126 -10.27 2.20 -18.37
C SER A 126 -9.51 1.34 -19.39
N ASP A 127 -10.23 0.81 -20.38
CA ASP A 127 -9.66 -0.03 -21.45
C ASP A 127 -8.75 -1.15 -20.90
N LEU A 128 -9.27 -1.89 -19.91
CA LEU A 128 -8.51 -2.99 -19.31
C LEU A 128 -8.34 -4.10 -20.35
N LYS A 129 -7.11 -4.56 -20.52
CA LYS A 129 -6.77 -5.69 -21.38
C LYS A 129 -5.98 -6.72 -20.60
N VAL A 130 -6.20 -7.98 -20.91
CA VAL A 130 -5.44 -9.11 -20.35
C VAL A 130 -4.79 -9.88 -21.48
N ALA A 131 -3.47 -9.94 -21.47
CA ALA A 131 -2.68 -10.77 -22.37
C ALA A 131 -1.97 -11.86 -21.56
N THR A 132 -2.10 -13.12 -21.98
CA THR A 132 -1.41 -14.25 -21.35
C THR A 132 -0.67 -15.07 -22.40
N THR A 133 0.47 -15.63 -22.02
CA THR A 133 1.27 -16.56 -22.83
C THR A 133 1.88 -17.62 -21.91
N GLY A 134 1.50 -18.88 -22.09
CA GLY A 134 1.94 -19.96 -21.21
C GLY A 134 1.59 -19.71 -19.75
N THR A 135 2.59 -19.54 -18.89
CA THR A 135 2.43 -19.35 -17.44
C THR A 135 2.53 -17.90 -16.98
N LYS A 136 2.58 -16.93 -17.90
CA LYS A 136 2.69 -15.51 -17.57
C LYS A 136 1.60 -14.69 -18.25
N GLY A 137 1.29 -13.53 -17.69
CA GLY A 137 0.43 -12.56 -18.33
C GLY A 137 0.64 -11.15 -17.81
N THR A 138 -0.11 -10.22 -18.40
CA THR A 138 -0.08 -8.80 -18.05
C THR A 138 -1.49 -8.23 -18.14
N ILE A 139 -1.86 -7.40 -17.17
CA ILE A 139 -3.01 -6.51 -17.25
C ILE A 139 -2.49 -5.15 -17.73
N THR A 140 -2.99 -4.66 -18.86
CA THR A 140 -2.79 -3.28 -19.29
C THR A 140 -4.06 -2.46 -19.08
N ALA A 141 -3.90 -1.16 -18.88
CA ALA A 141 -5.02 -0.23 -18.75
C ALA A 141 -4.63 1.16 -19.25
N ASP A 142 -5.62 1.89 -19.73
CA ASP A 142 -5.55 3.34 -19.85
C ASP A 142 -5.71 3.96 -18.46
N ILE A 143 -4.79 4.87 -18.13
CA ILE A 143 -4.77 5.56 -16.84
C ILE A 143 -4.90 7.05 -17.10
N THR A 144 -6.04 7.62 -16.68
CA THR A 144 -6.26 9.07 -16.69
C THR A 144 -6.07 9.62 -15.28
N THR A 145 -5.20 10.61 -15.14
CA THR A 145 -5.05 11.40 -13.92
C THR A 145 -5.32 12.88 -14.21
N LYS A 146 -5.40 13.70 -13.16
CA LYS A 146 -5.47 15.17 -13.30
C LYS A 146 -4.09 15.81 -13.14
N ASP A 147 -3.80 16.82 -13.94
CA ASP A 147 -2.67 17.73 -13.68
C ASP A 147 -3.04 18.81 -12.66
N GLN A 148 -2.06 19.65 -12.28
CA GLN A 148 -2.26 20.74 -11.32
C GLN A 148 -3.30 21.80 -11.78
N SER A 149 -3.63 21.84 -13.07
CA SER A 149 -4.65 22.73 -13.64
C SER A 149 -6.03 22.05 -13.76
N GLY A 150 -6.16 20.80 -13.32
CA GLY A 150 -7.40 20.01 -13.40
C GLY A 150 -7.66 19.39 -14.79
N LYS A 151 -6.67 19.42 -15.70
CA LYS A 151 -6.78 18.81 -17.03
C LYS A 151 -6.40 17.33 -16.97
N ASP A 152 -7.08 16.54 -17.81
CA ASP A 152 -6.79 15.11 -17.95
C ASP A 152 -5.40 14.87 -18.58
N LEU A 153 -4.63 14.02 -17.91
CA LEU A 153 -3.40 13.39 -18.36
C LEU A 153 -3.68 11.91 -18.59
N LEU A 154 -3.77 11.51 -19.84
CA LEU A 154 -4.02 10.14 -20.25
C LEU A 154 -2.69 9.43 -20.58
N LYS A 155 -2.46 8.27 -19.96
CA LYS A 155 -1.42 7.31 -20.34
C LYS A 155 -2.11 6.07 -20.89
N ASN A 156 -1.91 5.79 -22.17
CA ASN A 156 -2.55 4.65 -22.82
C ASN A 156 -1.77 3.35 -22.58
N ASP A 157 -2.49 2.23 -22.49
CA ASP A 157 -1.93 0.87 -22.48
C ASP A 157 -0.77 0.66 -21.49
N VAL A 158 -0.88 1.25 -20.29
CA VAL A 158 0.12 1.07 -19.24
C VAL A 158 0.09 -0.38 -18.80
N ALA A 159 1.21 -1.09 -18.94
CA ALA A 159 1.41 -2.40 -18.32
C ALA A 159 1.31 -2.23 -16.80
N LEU A 160 0.15 -2.51 -16.23
CA LEU A 160 -0.18 -2.15 -14.86
C LEU A 160 0.21 -3.26 -13.89
N ALA A 161 -0.09 -4.51 -14.23
CA ALA A 161 0.19 -5.67 -13.39
C ALA A 161 0.74 -6.85 -14.19
N ASP A 162 1.73 -7.54 -13.63
CA ASP A 162 2.15 -8.86 -14.09
C ASP A 162 1.31 -9.95 -13.41
N LEU A 163 0.99 -11.00 -14.17
CA LEU A 163 0.20 -12.13 -13.75
C LEU A 163 1.04 -13.42 -13.75
N ASP A 164 0.97 -14.17 -12.66
CA ASP A 164 1.62 -15.49 -12.53
C ASP A 164 0.60 -16.62 -12.68
N LEU A 165 0.59 -17.30 -13.82
CA LEU A 165 -0.28 -18.43 -14.10
C LEU A 165 0.41 -19.79 -13.85
N SER A 166 1.63 -19.82 -13.29
CA SER A 166 2.40 -21.06 -13.09
C SER A 166 1.62 -22.15 -12.34
N LYS A 167 0.84 -21.74 -11.34
CA LYS A 167 -0.02 -22.60 -10.50
C LYS A 167 -1.51 -22.50 -10.83
N VAL A 168 -1.89 -21.74 -11.85
CA VAL A 168 -3.28 -21.57 -12.26
C VAL A 168 -3.57 -22.50 -13.43
N ARG A 169 -4.72 -23.17 -13.39
CA ARG A 169 -5.24 -23.99 -14.49
C ARG A 169 -6.66 -23.55 -14.82
N PRO A 170 -7.06 -23.56 -16.10
CA PRO A 170 -8.42 -23.21 -16.47
C PRO A 170 -9.39 -24.25 -15.90
N GLY A 171 -10.36 -23.78 -15.12
CA GLY A 171 -11.56 -24.55 -14.77
C GLY A 171 -12.66 -24.38 -15.82
N SER A 172 -13.72 -25.17 -15.69
CA SER A 172 -14.92 -25.05 -16.51
C SER A 172 -15.94 -24.11 -15.86
N GLY A 173 -16.52 -23.22 -16.67
CA GLY A 173 -17.62 -22.34 -16.30
C GLY A 173 -18.88 -22.58 -17.13
N ALA A 174 -19.94 -21.85 -16.81
CA ALA A 174 -21.21 -21.91 -17.54
C ALA A 174 -21.01 -21.58 -19.04
N GLY A 175 -21.79 -22.21 -19.92
CA GLY A 175 -21.75 -21.93 -21.36
C GLY A 175 -20.43 -22.28 -22.05
N GLY A 176 -19.59 -23.13 -21.45
CA GLY A 176 -18.28 -23.51 -22.00
C GLY A 176 -17.17 -22.50 -21.71
N ALA A 177 -17.38 -21.58 -20.76
CA ALA A 177 -16.37 -20.62 -20.36
C ALA A 177 -15.15 -21.31 -19.70
N MET A 178 -13.96 -20.77 -19.96
CA MET A 178 -12.74 -21.10 -19.25
C MET A 178 -12.53 -20.09 -18.13
N VAL A 179 -12.33 -20.58 -16.90
CA VAL A 179 -12.17 -19.74 -15.70
C VAL A 179 -10.76 -19.92 -15.13
N PHE A 180 -9.97 -18.86 -15.17
CA PHE A 180 -8.65 -18.76 -14.55
C PHE A 180 -8.79 -18.00 -13.25
N LYS A 181 -8.98 -18.73 -12.16
CA LYS A 181 -9.32 -18.17 -10.86
C LYS A 181 -8.09 -17.79 -10.03
N ASP A 182 -8.21 -16.69 -9.29
CA ASP A 182 -7.26 -16.22 -8.27
C ASP A 182 -5.81 -16.14 -8.76
N ILE A 183 -5.60 -15.63 -9.98
CA ILE A 183 -4.28 -15.42 -10.58
C ILE A 183 -3.51 -14.39 -9.74
N PRO A 184 -2.38 -14.75 -9.12
CA PRO A 184 -1.53 -13.80 -8.42
C PRO A 184 -1.10 -12.66 -9.35
N ALA A 185 -1.25 -11.43 -8.87
CA ALA A 185 -0.90 -10.22 -9.59
C ALA A 185 0.14 -9.40 -8.81
N ALA A 186 1.12 -8.85 -9.51
CA ALA A 186 2.14 -7.96 -8.93
C ALA A 186 2.24 -6.67 -9.76
N LEU A 187 2.44 -5.55 -9.07
CA LEU A 187 2.53 -4.24 -9.72
C LEU A 187 3.82 -4.15 -10.54
N THR A 188 3.72 -3.69 -11.80
CA THR A 188 4.93 -3.48 -12.61
C THR A 188 5.60 -2.15 -12.23
N LYS A 189 6.80 -1.91 -12.77
CA LYS A 189 7.46 -0.60 -12.70
C LYS A 189 6.62 0.53 -13.32
N ALA A 190 5.97 0.27 -14.45
CA ALA A 190 5.14 1.26 -15.14
C ALA A 190 3.85 1.55 -14.35
N GLY A 191 3.26 0.51 -13.76
CA GLY A 191 2.16 0.61 -12.83
C GLY A 191 2.52 1.46 -11.61
N ALA A 192 3.65 1.19 -10.95
CA ALA A 192 4.15 1.97 -9.82
C ALA A 192 4.28 3.48 -10.14
N ALA A 193 4.83 3.80 -11.32
CA ALA A 193 4.97 5.18 -11.78
C ALA A 193 3.63 5.89 -12.04
N ALA A 194 2.55 5.15 -12.33
CA ALA A 194 1.22 5.72 -12.53
C ALA A 194 0.53 6.12 -11.21
N PHE A 195 1.00 5.63 -10.07
CA PHE A 195 0.49 5.95 -8.73
C PHE A 195 1.51 6.78 -7.93
N ASN A 196 2.17 7.73 -8.59
CA ASN A 196 3.16 8.65 -8.01
C ASN A 196 4.30 7.96 -7.22
N GLY A 197 4.63 6.71 -7.53
CA GLY A 197 5.67 5.95 -6.83
C GLY A 197 5.32 5.55 -5.40
N GLN A 198 4.05 5.66 -4.99
CA GLN A 198 3.58 5.25 -3.66
C GLN A 198 3.75 3.74 -3.41
N TYR A 199 3.82 2.97 -4.50
CA TYR A 199 4.06 1.54 -4.52
C TYR A 199 5.34 1.25 -5.30
N LYS A 200 5.97 0.12 -5.00
CA LYS A 200 7.16 -0.35 -5.72
C LYS A 200 6.80 -1.46 -6.70
N GLU A 201 7.64 -1.62 -7.71
CA GLU A 201 7.62 -2.79 -8.59
C GLU A 201 7.65 -4.08 -7.75
N GLY A 202 6.83 -5.05 -8.14
CA GLY A 202 6.66 -6.32 -7.43
C GLY A 202 5.73 -6.26 -6.21
N ASP A 203 5.20 -5.09 -5.84
CA ASP A 203 4.21 -5.03 -4.76
C ASP A 203 2.99 -5.90 -5.09
N PRO A 204 2.52 -6.73 -4.15
CA PRO A 204 1.38 -7.61 -4.39
C PRO A 204 0.10 -6.79 -4.59
N LEU A 205 -0.64 -7.17 -5.63
CA LEU A 205 -1.96 -6.68 -5.95
C LEU A 205 -3.01 -7.75 -5.61
N ASP A 206 -4.28 -7.36 -5.67
CA ASP A 206 -5.36 -8.33 -5.51
C ASP A 206 -5.26 -9.39 -6.62
N PRO A 207 -5.49 -10.68 -6.31
CA PRO A 207 -5.57 -11.70 -7.34
C PRO A 207 -6.65 -11.38 -8.38
N ALA A 208 -6.38 -11.70 -9.64
CA ALA A 208 -7.32 -11.52 -10.73
C ALA A 208 -8.02 -12.84 -11.08
N THR A 209 -9.33 -12.81 -11.32
CA THR A 209 -10.04 -13.94 -11.93
C THR A 209 -10.47 -13.57 -13.34
N LEU A 210 -9.97 -14.32 -14.32
CA LEU A 210 -10.28 -14.15 -15.73
C LEU A 210 -11.25 -15.25 -16.17
N THR A 211 -12.39 -14.87 -16.74
CA THR A 211 -13.32 -15.79 -17.39
C THR A 211 -13.41 -15.42 -18.87
N VAL A 212 -13.26 -16.41 -19.75
CA VAL A 212 -13.37 -16.19 -21.21
C VAL A 212 -14.19 -17.29 -21.87
N THR A 213 -15.01 -16.92 -22.84
CA THR A 213 -15.90 -17.85 -23.54
C THR A 213 -15.57 -17.86 -25.03
N PRO A 214 -15.07 -18.99 -25.57
CA PRO A 214 -14.88 -19.14 -27.01
C PRO A 214 -16.18 -18.96 -27.79
N ALA A 215 -16.10 -18.38 -28.98
CA ALA A 215 -17.14 -18.53 -29.97
C ALA A 215 -17.30 -20.02 -30.29
N ALA A 216 -18.54 -20.50 -30.41
CA ALA A 216 -18.76 -21.86 -30.87
C ALA A 216 -18.12 -22.02 -32.25
N ALA A 217 -17.36 -23.10 -32.45
CA ALA A 217 -16.87 -23.44 -33.77
C ALA A 217 -18.08 -23.64 -34.72
N PRO A 218 -17.98 -23.30 -36.02
CA PRO A 218 -19.04 -23.65 -36.96
C PRO A 218 -19.31 -25.16 -36.90
N ASP A 219 -20.58 -25.50 -36.63
CA ASP A 219 -21.02 -26.86 -36.36
C ASP A 219 -20.59 -27.82 -37.47
N LYS A 220 -19.85 -28.87 -37.09
CA LYS A 220 -19.85 -30.13 -37.85
C LYS A 220 -21.03 -30.95 -37.30
N PRO A 221 -22.02 -31.34 -38.10
CA PRO A 221 -23.28 -31.85 -37.56
C PRO A 221 -23.17 -33.28 -37.02
N GLY A 222 -23.70 -33.47 -35.80
CA GLY A 222 -24.34 -34.72 -35.34
C GLY A 222 -23.95 -35.21 -33.93
N PRO A 223 -24.82 -35.94 -33.20
CA PRO A 223 -26.27 -35.81 -33.07
C PRO A 223 -26.72 -35.55 -31.62
N SER A 224 -27.90 -34.93 -31.49
CA SER A 224 -28.58 -34.54 -30.25
C SER A 224 -28.79 -35.67 -29.23
N GLN A 225 -28.60 -35.36 -27.95
CA GLN A 225 -29.26 -36.08 -26.85
C GLN A 225 -30.05 -35.12 -25.95
N LYS A 226 -31.27 -35.59 -25.65
CA LYS A 226 -32.42 -34.94 -25.04
C LYS A 226 -32.36 -35.03 -23.50
N PRO A 227 -32.88 -34.05 -22.74
CA PRO A 227 -32.83 -34.04 -21.27
C PRO A 227 -33.84 -35.00 -20.62
N LYS A 228 -33.56 -35.46 -19.40
CA LYS A 228 -34.43 -36.28 -18.55
C LYS A 228 -34.46 -35.68 -17.11
N PRO A 229 -35.54 -35.85 -16.33
CA PRO A 229 -36.13 -34.81 -15.46
C PRO A 229 -35.97 -35.05 -13.94
N SER A 230 -36.34 -34.01 -13.18
CA SER A 230 -36.64 -33.98 -11.74
C SER A 230 -37.94 -34.71 -11.40
N ASP A 231 -38.04 -35.35 -10.22
CA ASP A 231 -39.17 -35.23 -9.26
C ASP A 231 -38.92 -35.87 -7.87
N SER A 232 -39.59 -35.28 -6.87
CA SER A 232 -39.59 -35.41 -5.37
C SER A 232 -40.38 -36.67 -4.85
N PRO A 233 -40.81 -36.90 -3.55
CA PRO A 233 -40.81 -36.11 -2.29
C PRO A 233 -40.59 -36.86 -0.92
N LYS A 234 -40.73 -36.09 0.18
CA LYS A 234 -40.62 -36.33 1.66
C LYS A 234 -41.79 -37.12 2.31
N PRO A 235 -41.64 -37.70 3.53
CA PRO A 235 -42.45 -37.32 4.73
C PRO A 235 -41.61 -37.31 6.05
N SER A 236 -41.65 -36.31 6.96
CA SER A 236 -42.69 -35.89 7.95
C SER A 236 -42.62 -36.63 9.33
N ASN A 237 -42.02 -35.95 10.35
CA ASN A 237 -42.44 -35.63 11.76
C ASN A 237 -43.68 -36.32 12.41
N PRO A 238 -44.00 -36.21 13.75
CA PRO A 238 -43.43 -35.48 14.94
C PRO A 238 -43.60 -36.28 16.31
N PRO A 239 -43.98 -35.73 17.50
CA PRO A 239 -43.25 -34.91 18.52
C PRO A 239 -43.34 -35.38 20.02
N LYS A 240 -42.57 -34.67 20.91
CA LYS A 240 -42.86 -34.31 22.34
C LYS A 240 -42.82 -35.44 23.43
N PRO A 241 -42.78 -35.19 24.77
CA PRO A 241 -42.86 -33.91 25.52
C PRO A 241 -42.02 -33.73 26.83
N SER A 242 -42.01 -32.46 27.32
CA SER A 242 -42.23 -31.97 28.73
C SER A 242 -41.40 -32.53 29.90
N ASN A 243 -41.03 -31.83 30.98
CA ASN A 243 -41.19 -30.48 31.53
C ASN A 243 -40.20 -30.37 32.73
N PRO A 244 -39.99 -29.16 33.32
CA PRO A 244 -39.17 -28.90 34.52
C PRO A 244 -40.07 -28.93 35.79
N PRO A 245 -39.81 -28.26 36.95
CA PRO A 245 -38.62 -27.65 37.58
C PRO A 245 -38.47 -28.04 39.10
N LYS A 246 -37.65 -27.27 39.85
CA LYS A 246 -37.90 -26.72 41.22
C LYS A 246 -36.96 -27.24 42.36
N PRO A 247 -36.93 -26.58 43.55
CA PRO A 247 -36.44 -25.25 43.99
C PRO A 247 -35.19 -25.38 44.91
N SER A 248 -34.52 -24.29 45.31
CA SER A 248 -34.66 -23.63 46.64
C SER A 248 -33.26 -23.06 46.94
N ASP A 249 -32.98 -22.00 47.68
CA ASP A 249 -33.67 -20.87 48.28
C ASP A 249 -32.53 -19.99 48.80
N LYS A 250 -32.68 -18.67 48.70
CA LYS A 250 -31.89 -17.62 49.40
C LYS A 250 -32.37 -17.57 50.87
N PRO A 251 -31.62 -17.07 51.89
CA PRO A 251 -31.31 -15.62 52.06
C PRO A 251 -29.90 -15.33 52.70
N LYS A 252 -29.17 -14.24 52.38
CA LYS A 252 -29.17 -12.84 52.94
C LYS A 252 -28.52 -12.73 54.35
N PRO A 253 -28.16 -11.55 54.91
CA PRO A 253 -27.35 -10.35 54.55
C PRO A 253 -26.07 -10.25 55.44
N SER A 254 -25.20 -9.22 55.38
CA SER A 254 -25.36 -7.97 56.17
C SER A 254 -24.16 -7.02 56.05
N ASP A 255 -24.50 -5.75 56.17
CA ASP A 255 -23.71 -4.53 56.12
C ASP A 255 -22.67 -4.35 57.25
N LYS A 256 -21.61 -3.61 56.89
CA LYS A 256 -20.78 -2.61 57.61
C LYS A 256 -20.74 -2.59 59.16
N PRO A 257 -19.56 -2.26 59.73
CA PRO A 257 -19.34 -0.85 60.11
C PRO A 257 -17.89 -0.31 59.95
N VAL A 258 -17.79 1.03 59.88
CA VAL A 258 -16.59 1.91 59.95
C VAL A 258 -16.35 2.31 61.42
N PRO A 259 -15.12 2.39 61.95
CA PRO A 259 -14.48 3.70 62.31
C PRO A 259 -12.92 3.64 62.45
N PRO A 260 -12.20 4.67 62.97
CA PRO A 260 -12.23 6.12 62.78
C PRO A 260 -10.90 6.69 62.22
N THR A 261 -10.92 7.99 61.91
CA THR A 261 -9.85 8.86 61.41
C THR A 261 -8.64 9.02 62.35
N ALA A 262 -7.43 9.06 61.78
CA ALA A 262 -6.19 9.55 62.40
C ALA A 262 -5.31 10.23 61.30
N PRO A 263 -4.36 11.11 61.66
CA PRO A 263 -4.23 12.48 61.14
C PRO A 263 -3.59 12.62 59.76
N THR A 264 -3.96 13.69 59.07
CA THR A 264 -3.38 14.18 57.80
C THR A 264 -1.86 14.38 57.89
N PRO A 265 -1.06 13.73 57.02
CA PRO A 265 0.27 14.20 56.67
C PRO A 265 0.15 15.30 55.60
N GLY A 266 0.90 16.39 55.74
CA GLY A 266 1.17 17.33 54.63
C GLY A 266 1.81 16.60 53.43
N PRO A 267 1.83 17.21 52.22
CA PRO A 267 1.94 16.48 50.95
C PRO A 267 3.30 15.78 50.82
N ALA A 268 3.32 14.50 51.17
CA ALA A 268 4.41 13.58 50.91
C ALA A 268 3.98 12.70 49.72
N GLY A 269 4.47 13.04 48.54
CA GLY A 269 4.14 12.35 47.28
C GLY A 269 4.78 13.00 46.06
N GLN A 270 5.04 14.31 46.10
CA GLN A 270 5.74 14.99 45.02
C GLN A 270 7.22 14.58 44.96
N SER A 271 7.60 13.91 43.87
CA SER A 271 8.99 13.65 43.56
C SER A 271 9.60 14.90 42.94
N LYS A 272 10.72 15.39 43.49
CA LYS A 272 11.47 16.50 42.87
C LYS A 272 12.03 16.03 41.52
N VAL A 273 11.41 16.46 40.43
CA VAL A 273 11.89 16.16 39.06
C VAL A 273 12.98 17.14 38.67
N SER A 274 14.18 16.65 38.37
CA SER A 274 15.32 17.49 37.99
C SER A 274 15.55 17.57 36.48
N ASP A 275 15.10 16.56 35.73
CA ASP A 275 15.18 16.50 34.27
C ASP A 275 14.07 15.58 33.72
N GLY A 276 13.78 15.69 32.43
CA GLY A 276 12.82 14.82 31.78
C GLY A 276 12.81 14.94 30.26
N ARG A 277 12.19 13.96 29.62
CA ARG A 277 12.02 13.92 28.17
C ARG A 277 10.71 13.28 27.77
N LEU A 278 10.07 13.88 26.78
CA LEU A 278 9.02 13.27 25.98
C LEU A 278 9.61 12.87 24.63
N THR A 279 9.46 11.61 24.22
CA THR A 279 9.74 11.15 22.86
C THR A 279 8.42 10.79 22.20
N TRP A 280 8.12 11.44 21.07
CA TRP A 280 6.86 11.25 20.34
C TRP A 280 6.98 11.67 18.88
N GLY A 281 6.19 11.04 18.02
CA GLY A 281 6.24 11.22 16.56
C GLY A 281 4.96 11.74 15.93
N LEU A 282 3.95 12.14 16.69
CA LEU A 282 2.59 12.37 16.20
C LEU A 282 1.90 11.08 15.71
N LYS A 283 2.09 10.69 14.45
CA LYS A 283 1.49 9.48 13.86
C LYS A 283 2.34 9.00 12.69
N GLU A 284 2.72 7.73 12.68
CA GLU A 284 3.63 7.17 11.66
C GLU A 284 3.12 7.38 10.24
N SER A 285 1.84 7.12 9.99
CA SER A 285 1.24 7.32 8.66
C SER A 285 1.26 8.79 8.22
N PHE A 286 1.10 9.73 9.16
CA PHE A 286 1.16 11.15 8.86
C PHE A 286 2.60 11.57 8.53
N ARG A 287 3.58 11.13 9.32
CA ARG A 287 4.99 11.37 9.02
C ARG A 287 5.39 10.82 7.65
N ARG A 288 4.99 9.58 7.33
CA ARG A 288 5.24 8.99 6.00
C ARG A 288 4.62 9.80 4.87
N TYR A 289 3.39 10.26 5.05
CA TYR A 289 2.71 11.12 4.08
C TYR A 289 3.42 12.46 3.87
N VAL A 290 3.82 13.15 4.94
CA VAL A 290 4.55 14.41 4.81
C VAL A 290 5.92 14.18 4.18
N ASN A 291 6.62 13.11 4.56
CA ASN A 291 7.94 12.80 4.02
C ASN A 291 7.94 12.30 2.55
N SER A 292 6.77 12.03 1.95
CA SER A 292 6.71 11.61 0.53
C SER A 292 6.91 12.76 -0.45
N GLY A 293 6.78 14.02 0.00
CA GLY A 293 7.02 15.18 -0.85
C GLY A 293 7.09 16.52 -0.12
N GLY A 294 7.16 16.49 1.20
CA GLY A 294 7.30 17.61 2.11
C GLY A 294 8.50 17.43 3.05
N GLY A 295 8.44 18.07 4.22
CA GLY A 295 9.52 18.02 5.20
C GLY A 295 9.06 18.25 6.64
N THR A 296 9.97 17.96 7.56
CA THR A 296 9.78 18.13 9.00
C THR A 296 10.86 19.04 9.59
N GLY A 297 10.46 20.05 10.34
CA GLY A 297 11.36 20.90 11.14
C GLY A 297 11.18 20.65 12.63
N ALA A 298 12.26 20.77 13.40
CA ALA A 298 12.22 20.78 14.86
C ALA A 298 12.87 22.07 15.37
N ALA A 299 12.24 22.73 16.35
CA ALA A 299 12.70 24.00 16.90
C ALA A 299 12.44 24.09 18.42
N GLY A 300 12.90 25.18 19.04
CA GLY A 300 12.58 25.52 20.44
C GLY A 300 13.06 24.51 21.50
N GLY A 301 14.03 23.64 21.15
CA GLY A 301 14.52 22.58 22.04
C GLY A 301 14.05 21.18 21.70
N ALA A 302 13.17 21.01 20.69
CA ALA A 302 12.88 19.71 20.10
C ALA A 302 14.06 19.23 19.25
N LYS A 303 14.38 17.94 19.33
CA LYS A 303 15.46 17.31 18.56
C LYS A 303 14.93 16.11 17.80
N LYS A 304 15.37 15.94 16.55
CA LYS A 304 15.05 14.74 15.78
C LYS A 304 15.77 13.52 16.36
N ASN A 305 15.04 12.42 16.55
CA ASN A 305 15.52 11.14 17.06
C ASN A 305 15.03 10.02 16.13
N GLY A 306 15.80 9.75 15.07
CA GLY A 306 15.35 8.88 13.98
C GLY A 306 14.08 9.43 13.32
N ASP A 307 13.01 8.65 13.34
CA ASP A 307 11.69 9.05 12.85
C ASP A 307 10.82 9.77 13.90
N LEU A 308 11.29 9.87 15.15
CA LEU A 308 10.59 10.50 16.27
C LEU A 308 11.25 11.83 16.65
N PHE A 309 10.68 12.50 17.65
CA PHE A 309 11.20 13.76 18.19
C PHE A 309 11.31 13.68 19.71
N ASP A 310 12.44 14.16 20.23
CA ASP A 310 12.73 14.30 21.64
C ASP A 310 12.45 15.76 22.07
N PHE A 311 11.60 15.94 23.08
CA PHE A 311 11.26 17.22 23.68
C PHE A 311 11.81 17.27 25.11
N SER A 312 12.58 18.31 25.40
CA SER A 312 13.20 18.49 26.72
C SER A 312 12.21 19.00 27.75
N LEU A 313 12.39 18.63 29.02
CA LEU A 313 11.50 19.08 30.08
C LEU A 313 11.52 20.61 30.26
N GLY A 314 10.34 21.19 30.35
CA GLY A 314 10.12 22.55 30.82
C GLY A 314 9.87 22.57 32.33
N ARG A 315 8.81 21.86 32.76
CA ARG A 315 8.45 21.64 34.16
C ARG A 315 7.76 20.29 34.33
N ALA A 316 7.82 19.71 35.52
CA ALA A 316 6.98 18.59 35.90
C ALA A 316 6.60 18.66 37.38
N ASP A 317 5.35 18.33 37.68
CA ASP A 317 4.88 17.88 38.98
C ASP A 317 4.49 16.40 38.83
N LEU A 318 5.25 15.51 39.46
CA LEU A 318 5.08 14.06 39.37
C LEU A 318 4.91 13.49 40.78
N ASP A 319 3.78 12.83 41.02
CA ASP A 319 3.56 12.01 42.20
C ASP A 319 3.41 10.56 41.75
N ALA A 320 4.49 9.78 41.97
CA ALA A 320 4.54 8.39 41.56
C ALA A 320 3.59 7.49 42.36
N GLN A 321 3.35 7.84 43.63
CA GLN A 321 2.48 7.11 44.55
C GLN A 321 1.00 7.36 44.21
N ALA A 322 0.63 8.62 44.00
CA ALA A 322 -0.71 9.01 43.55
C ALA A 322 -0.95 8.74 42.06
N ARG A 323 0.11 8.44 41.29
CA ARG A 323 0.09 8.25 39.83
C ARG A 323 -0.48 9.47 39.11
N THR A 324 -0.07 10.66 39.54
CA THR A 324 -0.44 11.92 38.90
C THR A 324 0.77 12.56 38.23
N LEU A 325 0.51 13.26 37.12
CA LEU A 325 1.54 13.96 36.35
C LEU A 325 0.96 15.25 35.78
N ASP A 326 1.67 16.35 35.94
CA ASP A 326 1.48 17.59 35.17
C ASP A 326 2.86 18.04 34.67
N ALA A 327 3.15 17.77 33.40
CA ALA A 327 4.43 18.12 32.78
C ALA A 327 4.25 18.96 31.53
N ALA A 328 5.13 19.94 31.34
CA ALA A 328 5.25 20.72 30.11
C ALA A 328 6.64 20.52 29.51
N PHE A 329 6.70 20.41 28.18
CA PHE A 329 7.91 20.14 27.42
C PHE A 329 8.21 21.30 26.47
N LYS A 330 9.51 21.58 26.30
CA LYS A 330 10.01 22.58 25.38
C LYS A 330 10.10 22.02 23.97
N GLY A 331 9.88 22.91 23.01
CA GLY A 331 10.12 22.65 21.60
C GLY A 331 8.85 22.60 20.77
N SER A 332 9.06 22.59 19.47
CA SER A 332 8.01 22.49 18.49
C SER A 332 8.45 21.64 17.31
N ILE A 333 7.47 21.01 16.66
CA ILE A 333 7.66 20.28 15.40
C ILE A 333 6.78 20.91 14.34
N ASN A 334 7.36 21.19 13.18
CA ASN A 334 6.65 21.66 12.00
C ASN A 334 6.61 20.53 10.96
N PHE A 335 5.44 20.29 10.40
CA PHE A 335 5.22 19.46 9.23
C PHE A 335 4.77 20.35 8.09
N SER A 336 5.49 20.32 6.96
CA SER A 336 5.14 21.08 5.77
C SER A 336 5.09 20.18 4.54
N TYR A 337 4.05 20.33 3.73
CA TYR A 337 3.94 19.69 2.42
C TYR A 337 3.32 20.70 1.43
N PRO A 338 4.17 21.50 0.75
CA PRO A 338 3.70 22.60 -0.10
C PRO A 338 2.73 22.18 -1.20
N ALA A 339 2.97 21.03 -1.84
CA ALA A 339 2.11 20.52 -2.92
C ALA A 339 0.69 20.18 -2.42
N HIS A 340 0.50 19.96 -1.12
CA HIS A 340 -0.79 19.69 -0.48
C HIS A 340 -1.25 20.84 0.42
N GLN A 341 -0.58 21.99 0.37
CA GLN A 341 -0.89 23.17 1.19
C GLN A 341 -0.95 22.86 2.69
N LEU A 342 -0.17 21.86 3.11
CA LEU A 342 -0.06 21.49 4.51
C LEU A 342 1.10 22.26 5.13
N ASP A 343 0.81 22.99 6.19
CA ASP A 343 1.81 23.61 7.06
C ASP A 343 1.22 23.62 8.47
N MET A 344 1.77 22.79 9.35
CA MET A 344 1.24 22.59 10.70
C MET A 344 2.39 22.55 11.69
N THR A 345 2.34 23.42 12.69
CA THR A 345 3.29 23.42 13.82
C THR A 345 2.58 22.96 15.08
N PHE A 346 3.20 22.03 15.79
CA PHE A 346 2.76 21.52 17.09
C PHE A 346 3.74 22.02 18.15
N SER A 347 3.25 22.74 19.16
CA SER A 347 4.05 23.36 20.22
C SER A 347 3.38 23.27 21.58
N ASP A 348 4.06 23.75 22.62
CA ASP A 348 3.57 23.79 24.00
C ASP A 348 3.01 22.45 24.51
N LEU A 349 3.78 21.37 24.31
CA LEU A 349 3.36 20.02 24.64
C LEU A 349 3.25 19.86 26.16
N LYS A 350 2.06 19.53 26.65
CA LYS A 350 1.74 19.28 28.05
C LYS A 350 1.11 17.91 28.23
N VAL A 351 1.54 17.18 29.25
CA VAL A 351 0.93 15.90 29.63
C VAL A 351 0.31 16.05 31.00
N LYS A 352 -1.00 15.80 31.09
CA LYS A 352 -1.73 15.72 32.35
C LYS A 352 -2.23 14.29 32.57
N ALA A 353 -1.88 13.67 33.69
CA ALA A 353 -2.31 12.33 34.05
C ALA A 353 -2.90 12.28 35.46
N ASP A 354 -3.91 11.44 35.61
CA ASP A 354 -4.54 11.11 36.89
C ASP A 354 -4.88 9.60 36.89
N GLY A 355 -4.15 8.85 37.70
CA GLY A 355 -4.30 7.42 37.86
C GLY A 355 -3.97 6.63 36.59
N SER A 356 -5.01 6.12 35.93
CA SER A 356 -4.90 5.27 34.74
C SER A 356 -5.21 5.99 33.42
N ARG A 357 -5.45 7.31 33.46
CA ARG A 357 -5.83 8.11 32.29
C ARG A 357 -5.00 9.38 32.23
N GLY A 358 -4.79 9.87 31.02
CA GLY A 358 -4.19 11.17 30.82
C GLY A 358 -4.60 11.81 29.50
N THR A 359 -4.09 13.02 29.29
CA THR A 359 -4.31 13.82 28.09
C THR A 359 -2.99 14.47 27.69
N LEU A 360 -2.66 14.36 26.41
CA LEU A 360 -1.68 15.23 25.76
C LEU A 360 -2.41 16.49 25.30
N VAL A 361 -2.01 17.64 25.82
CA VAL A 361 -2.48 18.97 25.44
C VAL A 361 -1.36 19.67 24.67
N LEU A 362 -1.67 20.39 23.61
CA LEU A 362 -0.68 21.13 22.82
C LEU A 362 -1.35 22.24 22.01
N ASP A 363 -0.53 23.14 21.48
CA ASP A 363 -0.97 24.15 20.50
C ASP A 363 -0.81 23.61 19.08
N VAL A 364 -1.75 23.95 18.20
CA VAL A 364 -1.65 23.68 16.76
C VAL A 364 -1.74 24.98 15.99
N THR A 365 -0.63 25.37 15.37
CA THR A 365 -0.56 26.51 14.44
C THR A 365 -0.66 26.03 13.00
N THR A 366 -1.54 26.65 12.23
CA THR A 366 -1.67 26.49 10.78
C THR A 366 -1.64 27.87 10.12
N PRO A 367 -1.57 27.98 8.77
CA PRO A 367 -1.75 29.25 8.08
C PRO A 367 -3.06 29.98 8.41
N LYS A 368 -4.07 29.28 8.94
CA LYS A 368 -5.36 29.86 9.36
C LYS A 368 -5.34 30.45 10.77
N GLY A 369 -4.26 30.24 11.53
CA GLY A 369 -4.11 30.67 12.91
C GLY A 369 -3.72 29.54 13.87
N THR A 370 -3.60 29.89 15.15
CA THR A 370 -3.28 28.96 16.23
C THR A 370 -4.53 28.58 17.02
N LYS A 371 -4.65 27.30 17.34
CA LYS A 371 -5.55 26.80 18.37
C LYS A 371 -4.71 26.42 19.59
N ASP A 372 -4.86 27.17 20.66
CA ASP A 372 -4.08 27.00 21.88
C ASP A 372 -4.70 25.93 22.79
N ASP A 373 -3.86 25.21 23.52
CA ASP A 373 -4.23 24.29 24.61
C ASP A 373 -5.32 23.26 24.22
N ILE A 374 -5.26 22.73 22.99
CA ILE A 374 -6.24 21.73 22.58
C ILE A 374 -5.95 20.41 23.28
N ALA A 375 -6.99 19.76 23.81
CA ALA A 375 -6.87 18.41 24.31
C ALA A 375 -6.62 17.49 23.11
N PHE A 376 -5.38 17.19 22.78
CA PHE A 376 -5.02 16.60 21.49
C PHE A 376 -5.23 15.08 21.45
N ALA A 377 -4.78 14.38 22.49
CA ALA A 377 -4.90 12.94 22.56
C ALA A 377 -5.21 12.45 23.97
N THR A 378 -6.05 11.42 24.08
CA THR A 378 -6.21 10.64 25.31
C THR A 378 -5.04 9.66 25.45
N LEU A 379 -4.58 9.46 26.68
CA LEU A 379 -3.50 8.56 27.04
C LEU A 379 -4.04 7.43 27.94
N ASP A 380 -3.74 6.18 27.59
CA ASP A 380 -4.04 5.02 28.42
C ASP A 380 -2.84 4.69 29.31
N LEU A 381 -2.95 5.01 30.59
CA LEU A 381 -1.91 4.80 31.60
C LEU A 381 -2.23 3.60 32.50
N SER A 382 -3.21 2.76 32.13
CA SER A 382 -3.58 1.56 32.89
C SER A 382 -2.41 0.61 33.12
N ARG A 383 -1.49 0.55 32.16
CA ARG A 383 -0.26 -0.27 32.20
C ARG A 383 1.01 0.52 32.49
N ALA A 384 0.90 1.81 32.79
CA ALA A 384 2.07 2.65 33.04
C ALA A 384 2.74 2.28 34.36
N ASP A 385 4.07 2.20 34.34
CA ASP A 385 4.90 1.88 35.49
C ASP A 385 5.50 3.18 36.06
N TYR A 386 4.97 3.61 37.20
CA TYR A 386 5.45 4.79 37.91
C TYR A 386 6.61 4.48 38.86
N THR A 387 7.09 3.23 38.88
CA THR A 387 8.18 2.83 39.76
C THR A 387 9.45 3.57 39.39
N ASP A 388 10.08 4.17 40.40
CA ASP A 388 11.42 4.70 40.29
C ASP A 388 12.43 3.56 40.14
N LYS A 389 13.03 3.49 38.95
CA LYS A 389 14.09 2.54 38.61
C LYS A 389 15.40 3.31 38.50
N SER A 390 16.23 3.20 39.54
CA SER A 390 17.57 3.79 39.58
C SER A 390 17.59 5.31 39.43
N GLY A 391 16.57 6.01 39.93
CA GLY A 391 16.48 7.48 39.91
C GLY A 391 15.68 8.00 38.73
N VAL A 392 15.07 7.12 37.93
CA VAL A 392 14.27 7.47 36.76
C VAL A 392 12.91 6.79 36.83
N VAL A 393 11.85 7.58 36.65
CA VAL A 393 10.50 7.07 36.38
C VAL A 393 10.29 7.08 34.87
N ARG A 394 9.88 5.96 34.28
CA ARG A 394 9.67 5.83 32.83
C ARG A 394 8.28 5.29 32.50
N LEU A 395 7.48 6.11 31.84
CA LEU A 395 6.20 5.70 31.24
C LEU A 395 6.46 5.38 29.77
N ALA A 396 6.77 4.11 29.50
CA ALA A 396 7.17 3.66 28.18
C ALA A 396 5.95 3.28 27.32
N ALA A 397 6.01 3.60 26.03
CA ALA A 397 5.03 3.21 25.02
C ALA A 397 3.56 3.41 25.46
N VAL A 398 3.25 4.55 26.09
CA VAL A 398 1.91 4.90 26.56
C VAL A 398 0.97 4.99 25.36
N PRO A 399 -0.03 4.09 25.22
CA PRO A 399 -0.96 4.15 24.10
C PRO A 399 -1.72 5.47 24.08
N ALA A 400 -1.84 6.04 22.89
CA ALA A 400 -2.48 7.32 22.69
C ALA A 400 -3.45 7.27 21.51
N ALA A 401 -4.55 8.02 21.63
CA ALA A 401 -5.57 8.14 20.60
C ALA A 401 -6.07 9.58 20.51
N PHE A 402 -6.42 10.04 19.31
CA PHE A 402 -6.96 11.38 19.12
C PHE A 402 -8.20 11.61 20.00
N THR A 403 -8.33 12.80 20.57
CA THR A 403 -9.64 13.30 21.01
C THR A 403 -10.45 13.81 19.81
N ALA A 404 -11.66 14.29 20.04
CA ALA A 404 -12.41 15.03 19.03
C ALA A 404 -11.70 16.33 18.58
N GLU A 405 -11.11 17.08 19.51
CA GLU A 405 -10.40 18.33 19.23
C GLU A 405 -9.10 18.10 18.47
N GLY A 406 -8.29 17.13 18.91
CA GLY A 406 -7.04 16.76 18.25
C GLY A 406 -7.27 16.24 16.84
N ALA A 407 -8.31 15.41 16.63
CA ALA A 407 -8.73 15.02 15.30
C ALA A 407 -9.16 16.25 14.47
N ALA A 408 -9.98 17.14 15.02
CA ALA A 408 -10.44 18.35 14.33
C ALA A 408 -9.32 19.33 13.97
N ALA A 409 -8.13 19.23 14.59
CA ALA A 409 -6.96 20.02 14.20
C ALA A 409 -6.49 19.73 12.76
N PHE A 410 -6.80 18.54 12.23
CA PHE A 410 -6.48 18.13 10.85
C PHE A 410 -7.64 18.35 9.87
N ALA A 411 -8.70 19.04 10.30
CA ALA A 411 -9.82 19.35 9.42
C ALA A 411 -9.42 20.40 8.37
N ASN A 412 -9.77 20.13 7.12
CA ASN A 412 -9.76 21.13 6.06
C ASN A 412 -11.19 21.42 5.59
N ASP A 413 -11.36 22.51 4.84
CA ASP A 413 -12.69 23.01 4.44
C ASP A 413 -13.40 22.10 3.42
N THR A 414 -12.69 21.12 2.85
CA THR A 414 -13.20 20.28 1.76
C THR A 414 -13.64 18.90 2.25
N THR A 415 -12.86 18.26 3.13
CA THR A 415 -13.10 16.88 3.58
C THR A 415 -13.39 16.77 5.06
N GLY A 416 -13.34 17.88 5.82
CA GLY A 416 -13.31 17.82 7.28
C GLY A 416 -12.03 17.12 7.76
N SER A 417 -12.06 16.59 8.98
CA SER A 417 -10.92 15.84 9.51
C SER A 417 -10.86 14.44 8.92
N MET A 418 -9.66 14.03 8.50
CA MET A 418 -9.35 12.67 8.10
C MET A 418 -9.20 11.70 9.28
N TYR A 419 -9.16 12.24 10.50
CA TYR A 419 -9.06 11.48 11.74
C TYR A 419 -10.35 11.61 12.54
N ARG A 420 -10.56 10.65 13.45
CA ARG A 420 -11.70 10.61 14.37
C ARG A 420 -11.21 10.49 15.80
N ALA A 421 -12.05 10.92 16.74
CA ALA A 421 -11.82 10.62 18.15
C ALA A 421 -11.68 9.10 18.34
N GLY A 422 -10.67 8.67 19.10
CA GLY A 422 -10.33 7.26 19.31
C GLY A 422 -9.38 6.66 18.27
N ASP A 423 -9.08 7.36 17.17
CA ASP A 423 -8.06 6.89 16.22
C ASP A 423 -6.70 6.86 16.91
N ALA A 424 -6.04 5.69 16.86
CA ALA A 424 -4.73 5.50 17.47
C ALA A 424 -3.68 6.41 16.81
N ILE A 425 -2.83 7.01 17.65
CA ILE A 425 -1.65 7.78 17.25
C ILE A 425 -0.40 7.10 17.80
N ASP A 426 0.78 7.63 17.49
CA ASP A 426 2.01 7.04 18.02
C ASP A 426 2.00 7.11 19.56
N PRO A 427 2.43 6.04 20.25
CA PRO A 427 2.53 6.04 21.70
C PRO A 427 3.58 7.04 22.18
N LEU A 428 3.43 7.48 23.43
CA LEU A 428 4.37 8.40 24.07
C LEU A 428 5.38 7.62 24.92
N ASP A 429 6.65 8.02 24.85
CA ASP A 429 7.68 7.62 25.82
C ASP A 429 8.03 8.83 26.70
N LEU A 430 7.76 8.72 27.99
CA LEU A 430 8.08 9.74 29.00
C LEU A 430 9.14 9.19 29.95
N ALA A 431 10.17 9.99 30.24
CA ALA A 431 11.18 9.67 31.24
C ALA A 431 11.45 10.89 32.12
N PHE A 432 11.51 10.70 33.43
CA PHE A 432 11.75 11.76 34.41
C PHE A 432 12.84 11.33 35.39
N THR A 433 13.85 12.18 35.56
CA THR A 433 14.85 12.01 36.61
C THR A 433 14.27 12.52 37.92
N VAL A 434 14.10 11.63 38.89
CA VAL A 434 13.56 11.90 40.24
C VAL A 434 14.62 11.86 41.34
N ARG A 435 15.88 11.62 40.96
CA ARG A 435 17.07 11.75 41.84
C ARG A 435 18.12 12.62 41.17
N ASP A 436 18.59 13.65 41.88
CA ASP A 436 19.58 14.59 41.38
C ASP A 436 20.86 13.87 40.90
N GLY A 437 21.40 14.29 39.76
CA GLY A 437 22.65 13.74 39.19
C GLY A 437 22.50 12.45 38.38
N VAL A 438 21.29 11.88 38.25
CA VAL A 438 21.04 10.70 37.41
C VAL A 438 20.72 11.14 35.97
N PRO A 439 21.51 10.73 34.96
CA PRO A 439 21.23 11.07 33.57
C PRO A 439 20.03 10.27 33.03
N LEU A 440 19.25 10.89 32.13
CA LEU A 440 18.21 10.17 31.41
C LEU A 440 18.83 9.10 30.50
N PRO A 441 18.24 7.89 30.43
CA PRO A 441 18.67 6.88 29.47
C PRO A 441 18.53 7.41 28.04
N GLN A 442 19.43 7.05 27.13
CA GLN A 442 19.27 7.44 25.73
C GLN A 442 18.01 6.79 25.14
N GLY A 443 17.29 7.53 24.29
CA GLY A 443 16.01 7.08 23.76
C GLY A 443 16.25 5.93 22.80
N SER A 444 15.81 4.73 23.15
CA SER A 444 15.84 3.59 22.23
C SER A 444 14.75 3.80 21.19
N GLY A 445 15.12 4.28 20.00
CA GLY A 445 14.25 4.19 18.83
C GLY A 445 14.03 2.70 18.53
N SER A 446 12.92 2.14 18.98
CA SER A 446 12.59 0.73 18.73
C SER A 446 11.17 0.62 18.21
N GLY A 447 11.08 0.36 16.90
CA GLY A 447 9.89 -0.22 16.31
C GLY A 447 9.61 -1.60 16.92
N SER A 448 8.32 -1.88 17.11
CA SER A 448 7.62 -3.16 17.22
C SER A 448 8.38 -4.41 17.71
N GLY A 449 7.91 -4.99 18.83
CA GLY A 449 8.14 -6.40 19.16
C GLY A 449 8.41 -6.66 20.64
N ALA A 450 7.36 -6.81 21.44
CA ALA A 450 7.48 -7.33 22.80
C ALA A 450 7.66 -8.85 22.78
N VAL A 451 8.79 -9.33 23.27
CA VAL A 451 8.96 -10.66 23.88
C VAL A 451 9.65 -10.47 25.24
N PRO A 452 9.14 -11.06 26.33
CA PRO A 452 9.82 -10.96 27.62
C PRO A 452 10.90 -12.04 27.70
N VAL A 453 12.08 -11.68 28.18
CA VAL A 453 13.04 -12.68 28.67
C VAL A 453 13.69 -12.20 29.96
N SER A 454 13.79 -13.15 30.87
CA SER A 454 14.05 -13.03 32.30
C SER A 454 15.50 -12.69 32.67
N ASP A 455 15.64 -12.28 33.93
CA ASP A 455 16.87 -11.98 34.68
C ASP A 455 18.04 -12.95 34.50
N THR A 456 19.26 -12.40 34.39
CA THR A 456 20.42 -12.82 35.20
C THR A 456 21.54 -11.76 35.16
N THR A 457 22.04 -11.36 36.34
CA THR A 457 23.28 -10.58 36.59
C THR A 457 24.48 -11.51 36.88
N PRO A 458 25.72 -11.02 37.12
CA PRO A 458 26.54 -10.05 36.37
C PRO A 458 28.01 -10.56 36.21
N SER A 459 28.80 -10.06 35.25
CA SER A 459 30.27 -9.97 35.40
C SER A 459 30.96 -9.23 34.25
N GLY A 460 31.97 -8.40 34.56
CA GLY A 460 33.16 -8.23 33.73
C GLY A 460 33.32 -6.92 32.94
N THR A 461 34.00 -5.95 33.55
CA THR A 461 34.60 -4.76 32.93
C THR A 461 35.81 -5.09 32.05
N VAL A 462 35.93 -4.39 30.90
CA VAL A 462 37.10 -3.84 30.13
C VAL A 462 36.73 -3.93 28.63
N GLY A 463 36.98 -3.00 27.71
CA GLY A 463 37.81 -1.81 27.62
C GLY A 463 38.22 -1.68 26.13
N SER A 464 37.94 -0.51 25.53
CA SER A 464 38.61 0.08 24.34
C SER A 464 38.36 -0.43 22.90
N SER A 465 37.81 0.52 22.12
CA SER A 465 38.29 1.06 20.82
C SER A 465 38.30 0.23 19.52
N VAL A 466 37.50 0.74 18.57
CA VAL A 466 37.75 1.02 17.13
C VAL A 466 38.07 -0.16 16.19
N GLY A 467 37.19 -0.31 15.17
CA GLY A 467 37.60 -0.69 13.82
C GLY A 467 36.60 -1.49 13.01
N GLY A 468 36.17 -0.94 11.86
CA GLY A 468 36.08 -1.72 10.62
C GLY A 468 34.75 -2.41 10.27
N THR A 469 34.05 -1.80 9.32
CA THR A 469 33.42 -2.40 8.12
C THR A 469 33.27 -3.93 8.03
N GLY A 470 32.04 -4.41 7.73
CA GLY A 470 31.87 -5.61 6.91
C GLY A 470 30.66 -6.51 7.19
N ALA A 471 29.79 -6.61 6.18
CA ALA A 471 29.10 -7.81 5.73
C ALA A 471 28.02 -8.51 6.60
N LEU A 472 26.78 -8.37 6.12
CA LEU A 472 25.88 -9.45 5.66
C LEU A 472 26.14 -10.86 6.22
N ALA A 473 25.19 -11.36 7.00
CA ALA A 473 25.01 -12.79 7.27
C ALA A 473 23.70 -13.27 6.63
N ALA A 474 23.83 -14.21 5.70
CA ALA A 474 22.76 -15.02 5.15
C ALA A 474 22.75 -16.38 5.86
N THR A 475 21.57 -16.85 6.27
CA THR A 475 21.24 -18.26 6.51
C THR A 475 20.34 -18.67 5.35
N GLY A 476 20.59 -19.67 4.50
CA GLY A 476 21.27 -20.94 4.69
C GLY A 476 20.23 -22.05 4.52
N ALA A 477 20.19 -22.73 3.37
CA ALA A 477 19.63 -24.07 3.22
C ALA A 477 20.13 -24.67 1.89
N GLY A 478 21.05 -25.63 2.00
CA GLY A 478 21.66 -26.33 0.87
C GLY A 478 20.94 -27.61 0.48
N VAL A 479 21.23 -28.08 -0.74
CA VAL A 479 21.13 -29.48 -1.18
C VAL A 479 22.30 -29.73 -2.14
N PRO A 480 23.01 -30.88 -2.06
CA PRO A 480 24.30 -31.07 -2.72
C PRO A 480 24.16 -31.69 -4.12
N ALA A 481 25.03 -31.31 -5.05
CA ALA A 481 25.37 -32.13 -6.20
C ALA A 481 26.84 -31.84 -6.57
N GLY A 482 27.66 -32.88 -6.48
CA GLY A 482 29.09 -32.81 -6.67
C GLY A 482 29.51 -32.65 -8.13
N ALA A 483 30.77 -32.20 -8.24
CA ALA A 483 31.73 -32.45 -9.32
C ALA A 483 31.34 -32.07 -10.76
N LEU A 484 32.00 -31.02 -11.27
CA LEU A 484 32.92 -31.17 -12.41
C LEU A 484 33.89 -29.99 -12.45
N LEU A 485 35.17 -30.34 -12.39
CA LEU A 485 36.34 -29.49 -12.67
C LEU A 485 36.38 -29.11 -14.15
N GLY A 486 36.95 -27.95 -14.49
CA GLY A 486 37.38 -27.68 -15.86
C GLY A 486 37.67 -26.22 -16.16
N ALA A 487 38.96 -25.90 -16.27
CA ALA A 487 39.56 -24.59 -16.35
C ALA A 487 39.43 -23.84 -17.71
N ALA A 488 39.97 -22.60 -17.67
CA ALA A 488 40.47 -21.72 -18.74
C ALA A 488 39.53 -20.53 -19.05
N GLY A 489 39.96 -19.27 -19.09
CA GLY A 489 41.31 -18.69 -19.10
C GLY A 489 41.24 -17.38 -19.88
N LEU A 490 41.58 -16.27 -19.22
CA LEU A 490 42.07 -14.98 -19.72
C LEU A 490 41.74 -14.53 -21.16
N ALA A 491 41.05 -13.39 -21.28
CA ALA A 491 41.53 -12.26 -22.09
C ALA A 491 40.84 -10.95 -21.67
N ALA A 492 41.64 -10.00 -21.18
CA ALA A 492 41.25 -8.62 -20.93
C ALA A 492 41.86 -7.69 -21.99
N ALA A 493 41.26 -6.51 -22.09
CA ALA A 493 41.71 -5.28 -22.76
C ALA A 493 41.27 -5.06 -24.22
N ALA A 494 40.31 -4.15 -24.41
CA ALA A 494 40.50 -2.83 -25.05
C ALA A 494 39.14 -2.24 -25.47
N GLY A 495 38.89 -0.97 -25.18
CA GLY A 495 37.76 -0.24 -25.80
C GLY A 495 37.18 0.91 -24.99
N GLY A 496 38.02 1.89 -24.60
CA GLY A 496 37.55 3.18 -24.11
C GLY A 496 37.28 4.17 -25.24
N ALA A 497 36.21 4.95 -25.05
CA ALA A 497 35.94 6.28 -25.61
C ALA A 497 35.56 6.43 -27.10
N MET A 498 34.27 6.71 -27.35
CA MET A 498 33.84 7.81 -28.23
C MET A 498 32.44 8.31 -27.83
N LEU A 499 32.40 9.37 -26.99
CA LEU A 499 31.23 10.24 -26.78
C LEU A 499 31.62 11.66 -27.19
N TYR A 500 31.62 11.98 -28.49
CA TYR A 500 31.52 13.36 -28.97
C TYR A 500 31.38 13.41 -30.49
N ALA A 501 30.14 13.41 -31.03
CA ALA A 501 29.81 14.04 -32.33
C ALA A 501 28.37 13.69 -32.76
N ALA A 502 27.38 14.39 -32.22
CA ALA A 502 26.08 14.53 -32.90
C ALA A 502 25.46 15.88 -32.55
N ARG A 503 26.18 16.96 -32.86
CA ARG A 503 25.60 18.29 -32.99
C ARG A 503 26.13 18.93 -34.26
N ARG A 504 25.17 19.26 -35.13
CA ARG A 504 25.27 20.08 -36.34
C ARG A 504 25.81 19.36 -37.57
N ARG A 505 24.92 19.21 -38.55
CA ARG A 505 24.86 19.99 -39.82
C ARG A 505 24.00 19.16 -40.80
N LYS A 506 23.14 19.74 -41.62
CA LYS A 506 22.95 21.11 -42.14
C LYS A 506 21.51 21.15 -42.71
N ALA A 507 20.86 22.31 -42.78
CA ALA A 507 20.89 23.22 -43.93
C ALA A 507 20.65 22.50 -45.27
#